data_AF-A0A5P3MUP0-F1
#
_entry.id   AF-A0A5P3MUP0-F1
#
_cell.length_a   1.000
_cell.length_b   1.000
_cell.length_c   1.000
_cell.angle_alpha   90.00
_cell.angle_beta   90.00
_cell.angle_gamma   90.00
#
_symmetry.space_group_name_H-M   'P 1'
#
loop_
_entity.id
_entity.type
_entity.pdbx_description
1 polymer ?
#
loop_
_entity_poly.entity_id
_entity_poly.type
_entity_poly.pdbx_seq_one_letter_code
_entity_poly.pdbx_strand_id
1 'polypeptide(L)'
;MAKQNPLMAQTYQAFLNAGLSPQQARAFTAEVGRENDFNATYIFGRHTDANKKRGTITNLGFISWNGSRKRQLENRLAGKGLLNADGTIKRGQAALDEMAKFAVHEINTNPSYKRTKTQFLQNPNVDYHTAKEVLGNNFIRWDYAGNTLGKAVGKHHAKRDRYYAQLGGVIPQGGADYSAGKDMAQAANFIPPDMQTAKAAPVSLESPAAPADDVQAAAPHHETVFERTAKREKSHADMLENMRIKPLEFDRRPSLQEEYSTQLAAAFGEYPDMHSKIPDELDMLIQGIYDEV
;
A
#
# COMPACT_ATOMS: atom_id res chain seq x y z
N MET A 1 -25.93 10.26 8.15
CA MET A 1 -24.54 10.08 7.71
C MET A 1 -24.43 8.76 6.96
N ALA A 2 -23.88 8.74 5.74
CA ALA A 2 -23.69 7.48 5.02
C ALA A 2 -22.73 6.57 5.83
N LYS A 3 -23.12 5.32 6.06
CA LYS A 3 -22.29 4.34 6.78
C LYS A 3 -21.00 4.13 5.96
N GLN A 4 -19.86 4.56 6.50
CA GLN A 4 -18.57 4.36 5.83
C GLN A 4 -18.32 2.87 5.60
N ASN A 5 -17.82 2.52 4.42
CA ASN A 5 -17.49 1.14 4.10
C ASN A 5 -16.28 0.70 4.95
N PRO A 6 -16.41 -0.32 5.83
CA PRO A 6 -15.31 -0.71 6.72
C PRO A 6 -14.07 -1.18 5.96
N LEU A 7 -14.23 -1.79 4.78
CA LEU A 7 -13.09 -2.21 3.95
C LEU A 7 -12.34 -1.02 3.33
N MET A 8 -13.02 0.10 3.08
CA MET A 8 -12.36 1.33 2.64
C MET A 8 -11.43 1.87 3.72
N ALA A 9 -11.91 1.93 4.97
CA ALA A 9 -11.10 2.38 6.11
C ALA A 9 -9.90 1.45 6.36
N GLN A 10 -10.12 0.13 6.33
CA GLN A 10 -9.06 -0.87 6.49
C GLN A 10 -8.02 -0.82 5.36
N THR A 11 -8.46 -0.57 4.12
CA THR A 11 -7.56 -0.41 2.97
C THR A 11 -6.73 0.87 3.11
N TYR A 12 -7.34 1.98 3.55
CA TYR A 12 -6.61 3.21 3.85
C TYR A 12 -5.56 2.98 4.95
N GLN A 13 -5.94 2.31 6.04
CA GLN A 13 -5.01 1.95 7.10
C GLN A 13 -3.89 1.04 6.62
N ALA A 14 -4.17 0.10 5.71
CA ALA A 14 -3.15 -0.78 5.15
C ALA A 14 -2.07 -0.02 4.38
N PHE A 15 -2.45 1.03 3.65
CA PHE A 15 -1.49 1.90 2.96
C PHE A 15 -0.67 2.76 3.92
N LEU A 16 -1.28 3.27 5.00
CA LEU A 16 -0.54 3.93 6.08
C LEU A 16 0.47 2.97 6.72
N ASN A 17 0.05 1.74 7.03
CA ASN A 17 0.90 0.68 7.58
C ASN A 17 2.04 0.25 6.63
N ALA A 18 1.87 0.49 5.32
CA ALA A 18 2.89 0.28 4.30
C ALA A 18 3.86 1.46 4.15
N GLY A 19 3.72 2.51 4.96
CA GLY A 19 4.62 3.67 5.00
C GLY A 19 4.21 4.83 4.08
N LEU A 20 2.99 4.80 3.51
CA LEU A 20 2.49 5.93 2.73
C LEU A 20 2.02 7.08 3.63
N SER A 21 2.21 8.31 3.16
CA SER A 21 1.61 9.49 3.79
C SER A 21 0.07 9.45 3.70
N PRO A 22 -0.66 10.24 4.50
CA PRO A 22 -2.12 10.35 4.40
C PRO A 22 -2.61 10.70 2.99
N GLN A 23 -1.92 11.60 2.27
CA GLN A 23 -2.29 12.02 0.91
C GLN A 23 -2.09 10.87 -0.09
N GLN A 24 -0.95 10.19 -0.01
CA GLN A 24 -0.64 9.02 -0.82
C GLN A 24 -1.64 7.88 -0.57
N ALA A 25 -1.84 7.51 0.70
CA ALA A 25 -2.76 6.46 1.11
C ALA A 25 -4.18 6.76 0.60
N ARG A 26 -4.65 8.00 0.73
CA ARG A 26 -5.96 8.43 0.26
C ARG A 26 -6.13 8.25 -1.26
N ALA A 27 -5.15 8.69 -2.04
CA ALA A 27 -5.18 8.55 -3.50
C ALA A 27 -5.17 7.08 -3.93
N PHE A 28 -4.36 6.23 -3.28
CA PHE A 28 -4.27 4.81 -3.58
C PHE A 28 -5.56 4.08 -3.20
N THR A 29 -6.12 4.35 -2.01
CA THR A 29 -7.41 3.78 -1.59
C THR A 29 -8.52 4.17 -2.55
N ALA A 30 -8.52 5.39 -3.09
CA ALA A 30 -9.50 5.80 -4.11
C ALA A 30 -9.42 4.96 -5.40
N GLU A 31 -8.22 4.56 -5.84
CA GLU A 31 -8.04 3.64 -6.97
C GLU A 31 -8.56 2.23 -6.66
N VAL A 32 -8.40 1.74 -5.42
CA VAL A 32 -9.01 0.46 -5.00
C VAL A 32 -10.54 0.54 -5.05
N GLY A 33 -11.12 1.64 -4.57
CA GLY A 33 -12.56 1.87 -4.65
C GLY A 33 -13.06 1.96 -6.10
N ARG A 34 -12.31 2.64 -6.99
CA ARG A 34 -12.59 2.66 -8.43
C ARG A 34 -12.70 1.25 -8.99
N GLU A 35 -11.73 0.40 -8.64
CA GLU A 35 -11.60 -0.95 -9.17
C GLU A 35 -12.79 -1.84 -8.79
N ASN A 36 -13.18 -1.87 -7.51
CA ASN A 36 -14.08 -2.93 -7.04
C ASN A 36 -15.15 -2.49 -6.02
N ASP A 37 -15.33 -1.20 -5.77
CA ASP A 37 -16.25 -0.66 -4.75
C ASP A 37 -16.02 -1.18 -3.32
N PHE A 38 -14.79 -1.63 -3.02
CA PHE A 38 -14.46 -2.34 -1.79
C PHE A 38 -15.32 -3.58 -1.56
N ASN A 39 -15.67 -4.28 -2.64
CA ASN A 39 -16.36 -5.56 -2.56
C ASN A 39 -15.37 -6.63 -2.08
N ALA A 40 -15.64 -7.21 -0.91
CA ALA A 40 -14.81 -8.23 -0.28
C ALA A 40 -14.56 -9.45 -1.20
N THR A 41 -15.52 -9.81 -2.03
CA THR A 41 -15.39 -10.92 -2.98
C THR A 41 -14.32 -10.63 -4.03
N TYR A 42 -14.20 -9.39 -4.49
CA TYR A 42 -13.17 -9.02 -5.47
C TYR A 42 -11.81 -8.74 -4.82
N ILE A 43 -11.80 -8.08 -3.66
CA ILE A 43 -10.55 -7.78 -2.94
C ILE A 43 -9.83 -9.05 -2.49
N PHE A 44 -10.55 -10.00 -1.93
CA PHE A 44 -9.96 -11.22 -1.35
C PHE A 44 -10.12 -12.45 -2.25
N GLY A 45 -10.89 -12.35 -3.33
CA GLY A 45 -11.12 -13.46 -4.24
C GLY A 45 -10.17 -13.49 -5.42
N ARG A 46 -10.33 -14.56 -6.20
CA ARG A 46 -9.81 -14.66 -7.56
C ARG A 46 -10.97 -14.42 -8.51
N HIS A 47 -10.71 -13.72 -9.60
CA HIS A 47 -11.66 -13.68 -10.72
C HIS A 47 -10.93 -13.94 -12.02
N THR A 48 -11.70 -14.42 -12.98
CA THR A 48 -11.20 -14.91 -14.25
C THR A 48 -11.91 -14.17 -15.36
N ASP A 49 -11.14 -13.47 -16.19
CA ASP A 49 -11.65 -12.77 -17.36
C ASP A 49 -11.25 -13.50 -18.63
N ALA A 50 -12.20 -13.64 -19.55
CA ALA A 50 -11.91 -14.11 -20.90
C ALA A 50 -11.19 -12.99 -21.67
N ASN A 51 -9.94 -13.21 -22.06
CA ASN A 51 -9.22 -12.35 -22.98
C ASN A 51 -9.10 -13.02 -24.35
N LYS A 52 -9.67 -12.39 -25.38
CA LYS A 52 -9.69 -12.94 -26.75
C LYS A 52 -8.30 -13.19 -27.36
N LYS A 53 -7.24 -12.54 -26.86
CA LYS A 53 -5.87 -12.62 -27.39
C LYS A 53 -4.91 -13.41 -26.50
N ARG A 54 -5.18 -13.48 -25.19
CA ARG A 54 -4.29 -14.08 -24.19
C ARG A 54 -4.90 -15.29 -23.48
N GLY A 55 -6.10 -15.71 -23.90
CA GLY A 55 -6.86 -16.74 -23.22
C GLY A 55 -7.42 -16.24 -21.88
N THR A 56 -7.45 -17.12 -20.90
CA THR A 56 -8.04 -16.87 -19.58
C THR A 56 -7.09 -16.08 -18.68
N ILE A 57 -7.45 -14.86 -18.28
CA ILE A 57 -6.68 -14.03 -17.34
C ILE A 57 -7.25 -14.22 -15.94
N THR A 58 -6.41 -14.66 -15.00
CA THR A 58 -6.78 -14.70 -13.58
C THR A 58 -6.20 -13.50 -12.85
N ASN A 59 -7.03 -12.81 -12.09
CA ASN A 59 -6.67 -11.68 -11.25
C ASN A 59 -6.77 -12.04 -9.76
N LEU A 60 -5.98 -11.37 -8.92
CA LEU A 60 -5.99 -11.52 -7.47
C LEU A 60 -5.80 -10.15 -6.79
N GLY A 61 -6.45 -9.95 -5.64
CA GLY A 61 -6.19 -8.81 -4.77
C GLY A 61 -6.89 -7.52 -5.19
N PHE A 62 -6.72 -6.47 -4.37
CA PHE A 62 -7.55 -5.26 -4.45
C PHE A 62 -7.39 -4.39 -5.71
N ILE A 63 -6.34 -4.58 -6.51
CA ILE A 63 -6.13 -3.89 -7.80
C ILE A 63 -6.05 -4.89 -8.97
N SER A 64 -6.57 -6.11 -8.77
CA SER A 64 -6.66 -7.11 -9.83
C SER A 64 -5.29 -7.47 -10.43
N TRP A 65 -4.30 -7.76 -9.57
CA TRP A 65 -2.98 -8.20 -10.05
C TRP A 65 -3.10 -9.44 -10.93
N ASN A 66 -2.42 -9.43 -12.07
CA ASN A 66 -2.39 -10.54 -13.02
C ASN A 66 -0.96 -10.94 -13.41
N GLY A 67 -0.84 -12.01 -14.19
CA GLY A 67 0.43 -12.47 -14.75
C GLY A 67 1.51 -12.74 -13.69
N SER A 68 2.72 -12.24 -13.92
CA SER A 68 3.85 -12.39 -13.00
C SER A 68 3.64 -11.66 -11.67
N ARG A 69 3.02 -10.48 -11.71
CA ARG A 69 2.74 -9.68 -10.50
C ARG A 69 1.84 -10.43 -9.53
N LYS A 70 0.81 -11.10 -10.08
CA LYS A 70 -0.07 -11.99 -9.31
C LYS A 70 0.72 -13.10 -8.61
N ARG A 71 1.58 -13.81 -9.34
CA ARG A 71 2.37 -14.92 -8.78
C ARG A 71 3.29 -14.46 -7.65
N GLN A 72 3.88 -13.27 -7.79
CA GLN A 72 4.70 -12.68 -6.73
C GLN A 72 3.86 -12.37 -5.48
N LEU A 73 2.67 -11.79 -5.64
CA LEU A 73 1.75 -11.56 -4.53
C LEU A 73 1.30 -12.87 -3.86
N GLU A 74 0.94 -13.88 -4.66
CA GLU A 74 0.56 -15.22 -4.18
C GLU A 74 1.65 -15.82 -3.30
N ASN A 75 2.91 -15.78 -3.76
CA ASN A 75 4.04 -16.31 -3.00
C ASN A 75 4.24 -15.58 -1.67
N ARG A 76 4.09 -14.25 -1.66
CA ARG A 76 4.19 -13.45 -0.43
C ARG A 76 3.08 -13.76 0.56
N LEU A 77 1.84 -13.88 0.07
CA LEU A 77 0.68 -14.23 0.90
C LEU A 77 0.80 -15.67 1.42
N ALA A 78 1.21 -16.63 0.58
CA ALA A 78 1.43 -18.02 0.96
C ALA A 78 2.51 -18.15 2.04
N GLY A 79 3.66 -17.49 1.87
CA GLY A 79 4.75 -17.48 2.86
C GLY A 79 4.36 -16.90 4.22
N LYS A 80 3.23 -16.18 4.29
CA LYS A 80 2.66 -15.62 5.53
C LYS A 80 1.42 -16.37 6.01
N GLY A 81 1.05 -17.47 5.36
CA GLY A 81 -0.16 -18.22 5.68
C GLY A 81 -1.45 -17.42 5.45
N LEU A 82 -1.44 -16.44 4.56
CA LEU A 82 -2.56 -15.53 4.26
C LEU A 82 -3.44 -15.99 3.08
N LEU A 83 -3.24 -17.22 2.59
CA LEU A 83 -4.10 -17.85 1.59
C LEU A 83 -4.96 -18.95 2.21
N ASN A 84 -6.19 -19.08 1.72
CA ASN A 84 -7.06 -20.23 1.95
C ASN A 84 -6.60 -21.41 1.08
N ALA A 85 -7.09 -22.62 1.40
CA ALA A 85 -6.78 -23.83 0.65
C ALA A 85 -7.22 -23.76 -0.83
N ASP A 86 -8.27 -22.98 -1.13
CA ASP A 86 -8.76 -22.73 -2.49
C ASP A 86 -7.96 -21.67 -3.27
N GLY A 87 -6.89 -21.13 -2.67
CA GLY A 87 -6.04 -20.10 -3.25
C GLY A 87 -6.63 -18.68 -3.24
N THR A 88 -7.77 -18.47 -2.57
CA THR A 88 -8.26 -17.12 -2.24
C THR A 88 -7.50 -16.53 -1.05
N ILE A 89 -7.57 -15.21 -0.89
CA ILE A 89 -6.89 -14.51 0.21
C ILE A 89 -7.75 -14.65 1.48
N LYS A 90 -7.10 -14.96 2.61
CA LYS A 90 -7.75 -14.87 3.93
C LYS A 90 -8.21 -13.44 4.17
N ARG A 91 -9.48 -13.26 4.48
CA ARG A 91 -10.05 -11.94 4.77
C ARG A 91 -9.46 -11.38 6.06
N GLY A 92 -9.05 -10.11 6.04
CA GLY A 92 -8.61 -9.39 7.23
C GLY A 92 -7.51 -8.37 6.97
N GLN A 93 -7.19 -7.59 8.00
CA GLN A 93 -6.21 -6.50 7.92
C GLN A 93 -4.81 -7.00 7.52
N ALA A 94 -4.37 -8.15 8.03
CA ALA A 94 -3.05 -8.69 7.70
C ALA A 94 -2.86 -8.94 6.19
N ALA A 95 -3.92 -9.39 5.50
CA ALA A 95 -3.91 -9.56 4.05
C ALA A 95 -3.93 -8.22 3.30
N LEU A 96 -4.71 -7.24 3.77
CA LEU A 96 -4.72 -5.88 3.22
C LEU A 96 -3.35 -5.22 3.36
N ASP A 97 -2.73 -5.32 4.54
CA ASP A 97 -1.39 -4.83 4.83
C ASP A 97 -0.34 -5.45 3.91
N GLU A 98 -0.40 -6.76 3.68
CA GLU A 98 0.57 -7.43 2.78
C GLU A 98 0.36 -7.02 1.33
N MET A 99 -0.88 -6.88 0.86
CA MET A 99 -1.16 -6.35 -0.47
C MET A 99 -0.68 -4.90 -0.63
N ALA A 100 -0.86 -4.05 0.37
CA ALA A 100 -0.37 -2.67 0.36
C ALA A 100 1.16 -2.60 0.35
N LYS A 101 1.82 -3.40 1.20
CA LYS A 101 3.29 -3.54 1.22
C LYS A 101 3.82 -4.05 -0.11
N PHE A 102 3.13 -5.00 -0.74
CA PHE A 102 3.50 -5.49 -2.06
C PHE A 102 3.40 -4.38 -3.12
N ALA A 103 2.31 -3.59 -3.13
CA ALA A 103 2.17 -2.47 -4.06
C ALA A 103 3.31 -1.44 -3.90
N VAL A 104 3.63 -1.05 -2.66
CA VAL A 104 4.75 -0.14 -2.36
C VAL A 104 6.08 -0.74 -2.81
N HIS A 105 6.31 -2.02 -2.53
CA HIS A 105 7.51 -2.72 -2.95
C HIS A 105 7.66 -2.72 -4.48
N GLU A 106 6.60 -3.07 -5.23
CA GLU A 106 6.63 -3.07 -6.69
C GLU A 106 7.02 -1.69 -7.24
N ILE A 107 6.38 -0.62 -6.78
CA ILE A 107 6.68 0.76 -7.21
C ILE A 107 8.15 1.10 -6.91
N ASN A 108 8.65 0.66 -5.75
CA ASN A 108 9.99 1.01 -5.31
C ASN A 108 11.09 0.25 -6.07
N THR A 109 10.85 -1.00 -6.47
CA THR A 109 11.88 -1.91 -7.00
C THR A 109 11.80 -2.15 -8.51
N ASN A 110 10.63 -2.03 -9.13
CA ASN A 110 10.49 -2.28 -10.57
C ASN A 110 10.81 -1.01 -11.38
N PRO A 111 11.85 -1.02 -12.25
CA PRO A 111 12.24 0.16 -13.03
C PRO A 111 11.13 0.74 -13.91
N SER A 112 10.16 -0.08 -14.36
CA SER A 112 9.04 0.37 -15.18
C SER A 112 8.06 1.31 -14.44
N TYR A 113 8.19 1.40 -13.11
CA TYR A 113 7.42 2.31 -12.26
C TYR A 113 8.27 3.48 -11.73
N LYS A 114 9.43 3.76 -12.33
CA LYS A 114 10.30 4.90 -11.96
C LYS A 114 9.53 6.23 -11.87
N ARG A 115 8.57 6.45 -12.77
CA ARG A 115 7.72 7.65 -12.75
C ARG A 115 6.82 7.68 -11.52
N THR A 116 6.04 6.63 -11.25
CA THR A 116 5.23 6.53 -10.02
C THR A 116 6.10 6.62 -8.76
N LYS A 117 7.29 6.00 -8.75
CA LYS A 117 8.23 6.10 -7.63
C LYS A 117 8.61 7.56 -7.35
N THR A 118 9.00 8.30 -8.39
CA THR A 118 9.50 9.68 -8.27
C THR A 118 8.38 10.66 -7.92
N GLN A 119 7.27 10.61 -8.66
CA GLN A 119 6.20 11.61 -8.58
C GLN A 119 5.19 11.33 -7.45
N PHE A 120 5.04 10.06 -7.05
CA PHE A 120 4.11 9.66 -6.00
C PHE A 120 4.85 9.17 -4.75
N LEU A 121 5.59 8.05 -4.81
CA LEU A 121 6.11 7.41 -3.59
C LEU A 121 7.12 8.28 -2.82
N GLN A 122 7.99 8.99 -3.54
CA GLN A 122 8.99 9.90 -2.95
C GLN A 122 8.42 11.30 -2.63
N ASN A 123 7.16 11.55 -2.96
CA ASN A 123 6.49 12.82 -2.69
C ASN A 123 5.36 12.62 -1.66
N PRO A 124 5.62 12.80 -0.35
CA PRO A 124 4.59 12.62 0.68
C PRO A 124 3.45 13.64 0.60
N ASN A 125 3.65 14.77 -0.09
CA ASN A 125 2.66 15.82 -0.32
C ASN A 125 2.16 15.86 -1.77
N VAL A 126 2.14 14.71 -2.44
CA VAL A 126 1.68 14.60 -3.82
C VAL A 126 0.26 15.12 -3.97
N ASP A 127 0.05 16.01 -4.94
CA ASP A 127 -1.27 16.55 -5.24
C ASP A 127 -2.15 15.48 -5.91
N TYR A 128 -3.46 15.71 -5.87
CA TYR A 128 -4.42 14.74 -6.38
C TYR A 128 -4.28 14.46 -7.89
N HIS A 129 -3.95 15.47 -8.70
CA HIS A 129 -3.82 15.31 -10.15
C HIS A 129 -2.60 14.47 -10.51
N THR A 130 -1.46 14.75 -9.88
CA THR A 130 -0.26 13.93 -10.06
C THR A 130 -0.50 12.50 -9.61
N ALA A 131 -1.06 12.32 -8.41
CA ALA A 131 -1.27 10.99 -7.82
C ALA A 131 -2.16 10.11 -8.70
N LYS A 132 -3.34 10.62 -9.10
CA LYS A 132 -4.30 9.85 -9.90
C LYS A 132 -3.74 9.50 -11.29
N GLU A 133 -2.92 10.36 -11.87
CA GLU A 133 -2.32 10.13 -13.19
C GLU A 133 -1.27 9.02 -13.11
N VAL A 134 -0.31 9.10 -12.19
CA VAL A 134 0.77 8.10 -12.12
C VAL A 134 0.32 6.77 -11.55
N LEU A 135 -0.65 6.76 -10.63
CA LEU A 135 -1.25 5.50 -10.15
C LEU A 135 -2.06 4.85 -11.27
N GLY A 136 -2.93 5.60 -11.94
CA GLY A 136 -3.81 5.07 -12.97
C GLY A 136 -3.07 4.66 -14.25
N ASN A 137 -2.21 5.53 -14.78
CA ASN A 137 -1.61 5.36 -16.11
C ASN A 137 -0.25 4.66 -16.10
N ASN A 138 0.53 4.71 -15.00
CA ASN A 138 1.85 4.07 -14.94
C ASN A 138 1.90 2.81 -14.07
N PHE A 139 1.26 2.80 -12.89
CA PHE A 139 1.32 1.64 -11.99
C PHE A 139 0.21 0.61 -12.22
N ILE A 140 -1.05 1.01 -12.07
CA ILE A 140 -2.22 0.13 -12.23
C ILE A 140 -2.46 -0.16 -13.71
N ARG A 141 -2.24 0.83 -14.58
CA ARG A 141 -2.37 0.75 -16.05
C ARG A 141 -3.76 0.27 -16.49
N TRP A 142 -4.81 0.78 -15.83
CA TRP A 142 -6.15 0.66 -16.39
C TRP A 142 -6.29 1.59 -17.60
N ASP A 143 -7.38 1.49 -18.36
CA ASP A 143 -7.61 2.32 -19.54
C ASP A 143 -7.95 3.78 -19.18
N TYR A 144 -6.97 4.46 -18.60
CA TYR A 144 -7.07 5.79 -18.01
C TYR A 144 -7.43 6.85 -19.05
N ALA A 145 -6.92 6.72 -20.28
CA ALA A 145 -7.23 7.61 -21.38
C ALA A 145 -8.58 7.28 -22.07
N GLY A 146 -9.18 6.13 -21.77
CA GLY A 146 -10.43 5.70 -22.38
C GLY A 146 -10.29 5.20 -23.83
N ASN A 147 -9.14 4.67 -24.21
CA ASN A 147 -8.89 4.15 -25.56
C ASN A 147 -9.80 2.95 -25.88
N THR A 148 -10.17 2.17 -24.87
CA THR A 148 -11.06 0.99 -24.98
C THR A 148 -12.44 1.26 -24.35
N LEU A 149 -12.48 1.92 -23.19
CA LEU A 149 -13.69 2.25 -22.45
C LEU A 149 -14.49 3.37 -23.11
N GLY A 150 -13.86 4.18 -23.97
CA GLY A 150 -14.49 5.32 -24.63
C GLY A 150 -15.22 6.22 -23.63
N LYS A 151 -16.49 6.52 -23.89
CA LYS A 151 -17.33 7.37 -23.02
C LYS A 151 -17.49 6.84 -21.59
N ALA A 152 -17.27 5.55 -21.35
CA ALA A 152 -17.38 4.98 -20.01
C ALA A 152 -16.22 5.40 -19.09
N VAL A 153 -15.07 5.83 -19.63
CA VAL A 153 -13.89 6.25 -18.83
C VAL A 153 -14.23 7.32 -17.81
N GLY A 154 -15.13 8.26 -18.17
CA GLY A 154 -15.59 9.31 -17.26
C GLY A 154 -16.26 8.77 -16.00
N LYS A 155 -16.98 7.64 -16.10
CA LYS A 155 -17.59 6.98 -14.93
C LYS A 155 -16.53 6.42 -13.98
N HIS A 156 -15.43 5.90 -14.52
CA HIS A 156 -14.33 5.38 -13.70
C HIS A 156 -13.58 6.51 -12.99
N HIS A 157 -13.31 7.63 -13.68
CA HIS A 157 -12.75 8.81 -13.02
C HIS A 157 -13.67 9.36 -11.94
N ALA A 158 -14.96 9.57 -12.25
CA ALA A 158 -15.93 10.06 -11.27
C ALA A 158 -16.05 9.14 -10.05
N LYS A 159 -15.93 7.83 -10.25
CA LYS A 159 -15.95 6.83 -9.17
C LYS A 159 -14.72 6.95 -8.25
N ARG A 160 -13.52 7.05 -8.81
CA ARG A 160 -12.28 7.33 -8.04
C ARG A 160 -12.41 8.63 -7.27
N ASP A 161 -12.84 9.69 -7.95
CA ASP A 161 -13.04 11.03 -7.39
C ASP A 161 -14.00 11.00 -6.19
N ARG A 162 -15.12 10.27 -6.31
CA ARG A 162 -16.06 10.07 -5.19
C ARG A 162 -15.39 9.43 -3.98
N TYR A 163 -14.61 8.37 -4.18
CA TYR A 163 -13.91 7.69 -3.07
C TYR A 163 -12.82 8.55 -2.45
N TYR A 164 -12.07 9.30 -3.26
CA TYR A 164 -11.09 10.26 -2.76
C TYR A 164 -11.73 11.31 -1.85
N ALA A 165 -12.88 11.86 -2.28
CA ALA A 165 -13.65 12.82 -1.47
C ALA A 165 -14.22 12.20 -0.17
N GLN A 166 -14.71 10.95 -0.22
CA GLN A 166 -15.20 10.24 0.97
C GLN A 166 -14.12 10.02 2.05
N LEU A 167 -12.85 9.98 1.65
CA LEU A 167 -11.70 9.90 2.55
C LEU A 167 -11.22 11.28 3.06
N GLY A 168 -11.97 12.34 2.77
CA GLY A 168 -11.64 13.73 3.15
C GLY A 168 -10.73 14.44 2.14
N GLY A 169 -10.56 13.89 0.93
CA GLY A 169 -9.75 14.45 -0.13
C GLY A 169 -10.40 15.65 -0.79
N VAL A 170 -9.64 16.73 -0.96
CA VAL A 170 -10.08 17.88 -1.76
C VAL A 170 -9.64 17.65 -3.19
N ILE A 171 -10.61 17.65 -4.11
CA ILE A 171 -10.37 17.60 -5.54
C ILE A 171 -10.27 19.05 -6.01
N PRO A 172 -9.10 19.52 -6.47
CA PRO A 172 -8.98 20.86 -7.01
C PRO A 172 -9.94 21.00 -8.20
N GLN A 173 -10.87 21.95 -8.12
CA GLN A 173 -11.57 22.46 -9.30
C GLN A 173 -10.50 23.18 -10.12
N GLY A 174 -10.35 22.82 -11.40
CA GLY A 174 -9.14 23.08 -12.18
C GLY A 174 -8.54 24.49 -12.04
N GLY A 175 -7.21 24.54 -11.85
CA GLY A 175 -6.39 25.71 -12.17
C GLY A 175 -6.07 26.71 -11.04
N ALA A 176 -6.23 26.37 -9.76
CA ALA A 176 -5.78 27.24 -8.67
C ALA A 176 -4.65 26.59 -7.85
N ASP A 177 -3.50 27.27 -7.81
CA ASP A 177 -2.30 26.90 -7.08
C ASP A 177 -2.59 26.57 -5.60
N TYR A 178 -2.10 25.43 -5.12
CA TYR A 178 -2.25 25.02 -3.71
C TYR A 178 -1.03 25.39 -2.89
N SER A 179 -1.22 26.30 -1.91
CA SER A 179 -0.30 26.54 -0.79
C SER A 179 -0.53 25.49 0.32
N ALA A 180 0.48 24.66 0.58
CA ALA A 180 0.46 23.43 1.39
C ALA A 180 0.28 23.57 2.93
N GLY A 181 -0.36 24.63 3.43
CA GLY A 181 -0.25 25.00 4.85
C GLY A 181 -1.41 24.65 5.79
N LYS A 182 -2.64 24.37 5.30
CA LYS A 182 -3.85 24.39 6.17
C LYS A 182 -4.57 23.06 6.36
N ASP A 183 -4.27 22.01 5.58
CA ASP A 183 -5.17 20.85 5.47
C ASP A 183 -4.77 19.61 6.31
N MET A 184 -3.67 19.68 7.07
CA MET A 184 -3.21 18.57 7.93
C MET A 184 -4.15 18.28 9.10
N ALA A 185 -4.96 19.26 9.55
CA ALA A 185 -5.82 19.12 10.72
C ALA A 185 -7.07 18.24 10.51
N GLN A 186 -7.56 18.09 9.27
CA GLN A 186 -8.74 17.25 8.99
C GLN A 186 -8.38 15.78 8.72
N ALA A 187 -7.13 15.48 8.34
CA ALA A 187 -6.65 14.11 8.18
C ALA A 187 -6.48 13.38 9.53
N ALA A 188 -6.22 14.12 10.61
CA ALA A 188 -6.07 13.57 11.96
C ALA A 188 -7.40 13.10 12.62
N ASN A 189 -8.56 13.49 12.06
CA ASN A 189 -9.87 13.12 12.58
C ASN A 189 -10.50 11.88 11.92
N PHE A 190 -9.77 11.16 11.07
CA PHE A 190 -10.20 9.85 10.58
C PHE A 190 -9.83 8.77 11.62
N ILE A 191 -10.65 8.64 12.65
CA ILE A 191 -10.60 7.51 13.59
C ILE A 191 -11.62 6.47 13.11
N PRO A 192 -11.20 5.28 12.67
CA PRO A 192 -12.14 4.24 12.28
C PRO A 192 -13.05 3.87 13.47
N PRO A 193 -14.32 3.52 13.23
CA PRO A 193 -15.34 3.39 14.28
C PRO A 193 -15.05 2.29 15.32
N ASP A 194 -14.12 1.37 15.03
CA ASP A 194 -13.61 0.36 15.96
C ASP A 194 -12.52 0.87 16.92
N MET A 195 -12.04 2.10 16.75
CA MET A 195 -11.09 2.77 17.66
C MET A 195 -11.71 3.88 18.53
N GLN A 196 -13.03 4.08 18.48
CA GLN A 196 -13.74 5.12 19.27
C GLN A 196 -14.17 4.69 20.68
N THR A 197 -13.95 3.43 21.09
CA THR A 197 -14.39 2.92 22.41
C THR A 197 -13.35 3.04 23.53
N ALA A 198 -12.16 3.59 23.28
CA ALA A 198 -11.20 3.91 24.33
C ALA A 198 -11.34 5.38 24.77
N LYS A 199 -12.42 5.70 25.49
CA LYS A 199 -12.61 7.04 26.08
C LYS A 199 -11.78 7.16 27.36
N ALA A 200 -10.62 7.81 27.29
CA ALA A 200 -9.91 8.28 28.47
C ALA A 200 -10.73 9.40 29.15
N ALA A 201 -11.02 9.25 30.43
CA ALA A 201 -11.67 10.28 31.24
C ALA A 201 -10.71 11.47 31.46
N PRO A 202 -11.18 12.74 31.42
CA PRO A 202 -10.32 13.89 31.65
C PRO A 202 -10.06 14.07 33.15
N VAL A 203 -8.79 14.21 33.53
CA VAL A 203 -8.38 14.61 34.88
C VAL A 203 -8.24 16.13 34.89
N SER A 204 -9.10 16.82 35.62
CA SER A 204 -9.02 18.27 35.87
C SER A 204 -7.82 18.58 36.78
N LEU A 205 -7.02 19.56 36.39
CA LEU A 205 -5.92 20.11 37.19
C LEU A 205 -6.46 21.23 38.08
N GLU A 206 -6.71 20.94 39.35
CA GLU A 206 -6.74 21.95 40.42
C GLU A 206 -5.79 21.49 41.53
N SER A 207 -4.84 22.35 41.89
CA SER A 207 -3.95 22.17 43.05
C SER A 207 -4.63 22.74 44.31
N PRO A 208 -4.74 22.00 45.41
CA PRO A 208 -5.15 22.57 46.69
C PRO A 208 -3.94 22.83 47.61
N ALA A 209 -4.05 23.93 48.38
CA ALA A 209 -3.24 24.20 49.55
C ALA A 209 -3.57 23.22 50.69
N ALA A 210 -2.58 22.89 51.51
CA ALA A 210 -2.66 22.03 52.70
C ALA A 210 -2.84 22.85 54.00
N PRO A 211 -3.00 22.25 55.20
CA PRO A 211 -3.85 21.11 55.60
C PRO A 211 -4.60 21.36 56.94
N ALA A 212 -5.53 20.47 57.34
CA ALA A 212 -5.76 20.10 58.75
C ALA A 212 -6.55 18.78 58.88
N ASP A 213 -5.94 17.86 59.64
CA ASP A 213 -6.49 16.88 60.59
C ASP A 213 -7.48 15.76 60.19
N ASP A 214 -6.89 14.55 60.13
CA ASP A 214 -7.18 13.35 60.95
C ASP A 214 -8.32 12.35 60.60
N VAL A 215 -7.98 11.07 60.87
CA VAL A 215 -8.80 9.84 61.03
C VAL A 215 -9.06 8.91 59.80
N GLN A 216 -8.20 7.88 59.73
CA GLN A 216 -8.43 6.43 59.49
C GLN A 216 -9.64 5.90 58.70
N ALA A 217 -9.35 5.18 57.60
CA ALA A 217 -9.81 3.79 57.34
C ALA A 217 -9.14 3.19 56.07
N ALA A 218 -8.80 1.90 56.13
CA ALA A 218 -8.03 1.16 55.12
C ALA A 218 -8.80 0.85 53.81
N ALA A 219 -8.12 0.99 52.67
CA ALA A 219 -8.52 0.52 51.33
C ALA A 219 -7.25 0.21 50.49
N PRO A 220 -7.35 -0.50 49.35
CA PRO A 220 -6.36 -1.46 48.84
C PRO A 220 -5.08 -0.85 48.27
N HIS A 221 -4.01 -1.67 48.26
CA HIS A 221 -2.69 -1.34 47.71
C HIS A 221 -2.75 -0.71 46.31
N HIS A 222 -2.51 0.60 46.23
CA HIS A 222 -2.37 1.31 44.98
C HIS A 222 -0.90 1.26 44.55
N GLU A 223 -0.57 0.37 43.61
CA GLU A 223 0.77 0.26 43.02
C GLU A 223 1.16 1.61 42.39
N THR A 224 2.30 2.15 42.84
CA THR A 224 2.76 3.49 42.48
C THR A 224 3.18 3.55 41.01
N VAL A 225 3.13 4.74 40.42
CA VAL A 225 3.54 4.95 39.02
C VAL A 225 4.98 4.48 38.79
N PHE A 226 5.84 4.61 39.82
CA PHE A 226 7.23 4.17 39.79
C PHE A 226 7.37 2.64 39.74
N GLU A 227 6.54 1.91 40.49
CA GLU A 227 6.48 0.44 40.45
C GLU A 227 5.93 -0.09 39.12
N ARG A 228 4.97 0.61 38.50
CA ARG A 228 4.48 0.27 37.16
C ARG A 228 5.53 0.48 36.08
N THR A 229 6.32 1.55 36.16
CA THR A 229 7.43 1.80 35.22
C THR A 229 8.53 0.76 35.38
N ALA A 230 8.90 0.40 36.63
CA ALA A 230 9.91 -0.61 36.90
C ALA A 230 9.47 -2.02 36.43
N LYS A 231 8.20 -2.40 36.63
CA LYS A 231 7.68 -3.68 36.10
C LYS A 231 7.63 -3.72 34.57
N ARG A 232 7.33 -2.58 33.92
CA ARG A 232 7.28 -2.50 32.45
C ARG A 232 8.67 -2.55 31.82
N GLU A 233 9.68 -1.97 32.46
CA GLU A 233 11.07 -2.07 32.03
C GLU A 233 11.61 -3.49 32.23
N LYS A 234 11.27 -4.14 33.35
CA LYS A 234 11.63 -5.55 33.58
C LYS A 234 10.97 -6.50 32.57
N SER A 235 9.69 -6.30 32.23
CA SER A 235 9.02 -7.13 31.21
C SER A 235 9.56 -6.89 29.80
N HIS A 236 10.09 -5.70 29.51
CA HIS A 236 10.71 -5.39 28.22
C HIS A 236 12.13 -6.00 28.12
N ALA A 237 12.89 -5.98 29.22
CA ALA A 237 14.17 -6.67 29.32
C ALA A 237 14.03 -8.19 29.18
N ASP A 238 13.04 -8.79 29.87
CA ASP A 238 12.74 -10.23 29.75
C ASP A 238 12.29 -10.62 28.32
N MET A 239 11.62 -9.70 27.59
CA MET A 239 11.24 -9.91 26.19
C MET A 239 12.45 -9.86 25.25
N LEU A 240 13.44 -9.01 25.51
CA LEU A 240 14.69 -8.93 24.75
C LEU A 240 15.60 -10.12 25.01
N GLU A 241 15.61 -10.66 26.23
CA GLU A 241 16.37 -11.85 26.60
C GLU A 241 15.78 -13.13 25.98
N ASN A 242 14.45 -13.22 25.86
CA ASN A 242 13.76 -14.29 25.14
C ASN A 242 13.88 -14.20 23.60
N MET A 243 14.39 -13.08 23.06
CA MET A 243 14.72 -12.94 21.63
C MET A 243 16.20 -13.19 21.31
N ARG A 244 17.01 -13.57 22.30
CA ARG A 244 18.43 -13.92 22.08
C ARG A 244 18.50 -15.31 21.45
N ILE A 245 18.61 -15.35 20.13
CA ILE A 245 18.76 -16.58 19.33
C ILE A 245 20.06 -17.29 19.73
N LYS A 246 19.96 -18.55 20.19
CA LYS A 246 21.12 -19.45 20.36
C LYS A 246 21.76 -19.70 18.99
N PRO A 247 23.09 -19.74 18.86
CA PRO A 247 23.74 -20.03 17.57
C PRO A 247 23.36 -21.44 17.13
N LEU A 248 22.71 -21.54 15.97
CA LEU A 248 22.41 -22.82 15.31
C LEU A 248 23.67 -23.28 14.56
N GLU A 249 24.16 -24.47 14.91
CA GLU A 249 25.20 -25.17 14.17
C GLU A 249 24.73 -25.45 12.73
N PHE A 250 25.58 -25.13 11.76
CA PHE A 250 25.30 -25.26 10.33
C PHE A 250 25.65 -26.67 9.86
N ASP A 251 24.63 -27.52 9.65
CA ASP A 251 24.80 -28.77 8.91
C ASP A 251 24.93 -28.47 7.42
N ARG A 252 26.06 -28.86 6.81
CA ARG A 252 26.42 -28.53 5.43
C ARG A 252 25.59 -29.35 4.44
N ARG A 253 24.57 -28.73 3.84
CA ARG A 253 23.99 -29.16 2.56
C ARG A 253 24.13 -28.04 1.53
N PRO A 254 24.39 -28.36 0.25
CA PRO A 254 24.63 -27.36 -0.79
C PRO A 254 23.44 -26.41 -0.94
N SER A 255 23.74 -25.12 -1.09
CA SER A 255 22.78 -24.02 -0.95
C SER A 255 21.84 -23.87 -2.15
N LEU A 256 20.56 -23.61 -1.85
CA LEU A 256 19.45 -23.20 -2.75
C LEU A 256 19.75 -22.03 -3.71
N GLN A 257 20.91 -21.39 -3.58
CA GLN A 257 21.34 -20.28 -4.42
C GLN A 257 21.78 -20.74 -5.82
N GLU A 258 22.32 -21.96 -5.94
CA GLU A 258 22.80 -22.54 -7.21
C GLU A 258 21.65 -23.06 -8.10
N GLU A 259 20.59 -23.60 -7.48
CA GLU A 259 19.37 -24.00 -8.19
C GLU A 259 18.53 -22.80 -8.67
N TYR A 260 18.54 -21.69 -7.91
CA TYR A 260 17.81 -20.46 -8.29
C TYR A 260 18.49 -19.69 -9.43
N SER A 261 19.82 -19.64 -9.48
CA SER A 261 20.56 -18.98 -10.58
C SER A 261 20.36 -19.68 -11.92
N THR A 262 20.25 -21.01 -11.91
CA THR A 262 20.06 -21.80 -13.13
C THR A 262 18.63 -21.67 -13.68
N GLN A 263 17.62 -21.54 -12.81
CA GLN A 263 16.23 -21.28 -13.22
C GLN A 263 15.98 -19.83 -13.66
N LEU A 264 16.70 -18.86 -13.09
CA LEU A 264 16.63 -17.46 -13.55
C LEU A 264 17.32 -17.29 -14.92
N ALA A 265 18.45 -17.95 -15.18
CA ALA A 265 19.09 -17.92 -16.49
C ALA A 265 18.20 -18.53 -17.61
N ALA A 266 17.41 -19.56 -17.30
CA ALA A 266 16.45 -20.14 -18.25
C ALA A 266 15.19 -19.29 -18.47
N ALA A 267 14.87 -18.35 -17.57
CA ALA A 267 13.69 -17.48 -17.65
C ALA A 267 13.95 -16.12 -18.34
N PHE A 268 15.21 -15.78 -18.61
CA PHE A 268 15.63 -14.55 -19.31
C PHE A 268 16.15 -14.79 -20.74
N GLY A 269 15.80 -15.93 -21.35
CA GLY A 269 15.92 -16.12 -22.79
C GLY A 269 14.92 -15.25 -23.56
N GLU A 270 15.45 -14.25 -24.26
CA GLU A 270 14.92 -13.56 -25.43
C GLU A 270 13.40 -13.25 -25.45
N TYR A 271 13.06 -11.99 -25.16
CA TYR A 271 11.91 -11.36 -25.81
C TYR A 271 12.44 -10.36 -26.84
N PRO A 272 12.00 -10.47 -28.11
CA PRO A 272 12.47 -9.60 -29.18
C PRO A 272 12.04 -8.15 -28.94
N ASP A 273 13.01 -7.30 -29.21
CA ASP A 273 12.91 -5.86 -29.35
C ASP A 273 11.70 -5.43 -30.18
N MET A 274 10.86 -4.55 -29.63
CA MET A 274 9.84 -3.84 -30.40
C MET A 274 10.34 -2.42 -30.71
N HIS A 275 11.45 -2.33 -31.41
CA HIS A 275 11.74 -1.26 -32.36
C HIS A 275 11.09 -1.61 -33.72
N SER A 276 9.97 -0.98 -34.03
CA SER A 276 9.50 -0.63 -35.39
C SER A 276 8.13 0.05 -35.19
N LYS A 277 7.93 1.32 -35.54
CA LYS A 277 8.15 1.91 -36.85
C LYS A 277 8.57 3.38 -36.71
N ILE A 278 9.78 3.69 -37.15
CA ILE A 278 10.13 5.00 -37.72
C ILE A 278 10.23 4.73 -39.23
N PRO A 279 9.52 5.45 -40.12
CA PRO A 279 9.60 5.21 -41.57
C PRO A 279 10.98 5.53 -42.16
N ASP A 280 11.37 4.71 -43.14
CA ASP A 280 12.69 4.57 -43.79
C ASP A 280 13.11 5.70 -44.75
N GLU A 281 13.23 6.95 -44.30
CA GLU A 281 13.91 7.98 -45.11
C GLU A 281 14.67 8.97 -44.22
N LEU A 282 15.86 8.60 -43.73
CA LEU A 282 16.94 9.54 -43.35
C LEU A 282 18.21 8.79 -42.87
N ASP A 283 18.68 7.79 -43.63
CA ASP A 283 20.01 7.19 -43.42
C ASP A 283 20.86 7.21 -44.69
N MET A 284 20.97 8.40 -45.29
CA MET A 284 21.91 8.71 -46.36
C MET A 284 22.84 9.87 -46.00
N LEU A 285 23.17 10.06 -44.72
CA LEU A 285 24.06 11.18 -44.33
C LEU A 285 25.06 10.91 -43.19
N ILE A 286 25.25 9.68 -42.74
CA ILE A 286 26.31 9.34 -41.77
C ILE A 286 27.00 8.01 -42.13
N GLN A 287 27.49 7.89 -43.37
CA GLN A 287 28.39 6.81 -43.82
C GLN A 287 29.43 7.37 -44.81
N GLY A 288 30.01 8.53 -44.50
CA GLY A 288 30.93 9.20 -45.42
C GLY A 288 31.96 10.10 -44.77
N ILE A 289 32.43 9.82 -43.55
CA ILE A 289 33.68 10.41 -43.02
C ILE A 289 34.27 9.39 -42.04
N TYR A 290 35.06 8.45 -42.55
CA TYR A 290 36.26 7.87 -41.93
C TYR A 290 36.76 6.79 -42.89
N ASP A 291 37.32 7.23 -44.02
CA ASP A 291 38.46 6.57 -44.64
C ASP A 291 39.14 7.58 -45.59
N GLU A 292 40.47 7.66 -45.43
CA GLU A 292 41.49 8.38 -46.19
C GLU A 292 41.85 9.85 -45.83
N VAL A 293 43.14 9.97 -45.45
CA VAL A 293 44.06 11.11 -45.19
C VAL A 293 44.15 11.63 -43.76
#